data_AF-A0A3D0W0W7-F1
#
_entry.id   AF-A0A3D0W0W7-F1
#
_cell.length_a   1.000
_cell.length_b   1.000
_cell.length_c   1.000
_cell.angle_alpha   90.00
_cell.angle_beta   90.00
_cell.angle_gamma   90.00
#
_symmetry.space_group_name_H-M   'P 1'
#
loop_
_entity.id
_entity.type
_entity.pdbx_description
1 polymer ?
#
loop_
_entity_poly.entity_id
_entity_poly.type
_entity_poly.pdbx_seq_one_letter_code
_entity_poly.pdbx_strand_id
1 'polypeptide(L)'
;MNIGDVLTPEMVITALWVMTFGCIPPLLIIPLFFKKMRGRMEQIKDKDSSWNSIMMDALFLGMISAFVGYVLAPKVVEGEEPYISLLAILVLVSSAVLIMVFGILMKKFKWDWLKNYALPLSMISAMALAILFASLGVR
;
A
#
# COMPACT_ATOMS: atom_id res chain seq x y z
N MET A 1 5.68 29.05 -7.93
CA MET A 1 4.71 27.94 -7.99
C MET A 1 3.74 28.12 -6.83
N ASN A 2 2.51 28.59 -7.10
CA ASN A 2 1.50 28.68 -6.05
C ASN A 2 1.04 27.25 -5.73
N ILE A 3 0.92 26.91 -4.46
CA ILE A 3 0.51 25.57 -4.00
C ILE A 3 -0.90 25.20 -4.50
N GLY A 4 -1.68 26.18 -4.95
CA GLY A 4 -2.98 26.00 -5.61
C GLY A 4 -2.92 25.41 -7.02
N ASP A 5 -1.78 25.49 -7.74
CA ASP A 5 -1.67 24.94 -9.11
C ASP A 5 -1.31 23.44 -9.13
N VAL A 6 -0.82 22.89 -8.02
CA VAL A 6 -0.41 21.47 -7.92
C VAL A 6 -1.52 20.54 -7.40
N LEU A 7 -2.59 21.10 -6.84
CA LEU A 7 -3.74 20.37 -6.31
C LEU A 7 -5.02 20.93 -6.93
N THR A 8 -5.39 20.42 -8.10
CA THR A 8 -6.65 20.78 -8.75
C THR A 8 -7.83 20.41 -7.85
N PRO A 9 -8.87 21.26 -7.72
CA PRO A 9 -10.04 20.95 -6.90
C PRO A 9 -10.65 19.58 -7.17
N GLU A 10 -10.64 19.14 -8.43
CA GLU A 10 -11.11 17.81 -8.84
C GLU A 10 -10.30 16.66 -8.22
N MET A 11 -8.98 16.81 -8.10
CA MET A 11 -8.11 15.81 -7.46
C MET A 11 -8.46 15.68 -5.98
N VAL A 12 -8.71 16.81 -5.31
CA VAL A 12 -9.08 16.85 -3.88
C VAL A 12 -10.45 16.21 -3.65
N ILE A 13 -11.45 16.56 -4.48
CA ILE A 13 -12.81 15.99 -4.40
C ILE A 13 -12.77 14.48 -4.67
N THR A 14 -12.02 14.05 -5.68
CA THR A 14 -11.85 12.63 -6.01
C THR A 14 -11.18 11.88 -4.86
N ALA A 15 -10.10 12.43 -4.30
CA ALA A 15 -9.40 11.82 -3.16
C ALA A 15 -10.32 11.69 -1.93
N LEU A 16 -11.10 12.73 -1.62
CA LEU A 16 -12.07 12.71 -0.52
C LEU A 16 -13.10 11.59 -0.68
N TRP A 17 -13.68 11.46 -1.88
CA TRP A 17 -14.65 10.40 -2.15
C TRP A 17 -14.02 9.00 -2.08
N VAL A 18 -12.83 8.80 -2.67
CA VAL A 18 -12.13 7.52 -2.65
C VAL A 18 -11.79 7.10 -1.21
N MET A 19 -11.30 8.01 -0.38
CA MET A 19 -11.03 7.72 1.03
C MET A 19 -12.30 7.40 1.80
N THR A 20 -13.38 8.16 1.57
CA THR A 20 -14.68 7.95 2.22
C THR A 20 -15.27 6.59 1.85
N PHE A 21 -15.34 6.27 0.56
CA PHE A 21 -15.83 4.97 0.08
C PHE A 21 -14.88 3.82 0.42
N GLY A 22 -13.59 4.06 0.61
CA GLY A 22 -12.65 3.04 1.10
C GLY A 22 -12.91 2.64 2.56
N CYS A 23 -13.32 3.59 3.40
CA CYS A 23 -13.57 3.34 4.82
C CYS A 23 -14.97 2.77 5.13
N ILE A 24 -15.98 3.05 4.29
CA ILE A 24 -17.36 2.61 4.51
C ILE A 24 -17.52 1.07 4.54
N PRO A 25 -16.97 0.29 3.58
CA PRO A 25 -17.15 -1.16 3.54
C PRO A 25 -16.65 -1.89 4.79
N PRO A 26 -15.42 -1.68 5.30
CA PRO A 26 -15.00 -2.35 6.54
C PRO A 26 -15.86 -1.91 7.72
N LEU A 27 -16.27 -0.63 7.79
CA LEU A 27 -17.10 -0.11 8.88
C LEU A 27 -18.51 -0.73 8.90
N LEU A 28 -19.09 -1.08 7.75
CA LEU A 28 -20.39 -1.76 7.66
C LEU A 28 -20.28 -3.29 7.74
N ILE A 29 -19.29 -3.88 7.06
CA ILE A 29 -19.14 -5.34 6.97
C ILE A 29 -18.79 -5.95 8.32
N ILE A 30 -17.93 -5.30 9.11
CA ILE A 30 -17.55 -5.80 10.43
C ILE A 30 -18.77 -5.95 11.35
N PRO A 31 -19.56 -4.92 11.69
CA PRO A 31 -20.68 -5.09 12.61
C PRO A 31 -21.77 -6.04 12.08
N LEU A 32 -22.04 -6.05 10.76
CA LEU A 32 -23.11 -6.86 10.18
C LEU A 32 -22.73 -8.34 9.99
N PHE A 33 -21.47 -8.62 9.64
CA PHE A 33 -21.04 -9.95 9.20
C PHE A 33 -19.92 -10.58 10.05
N PHE A 34 -19.38 -9.89 11.06
CA PHE A 34 -18.25 -10.40 11.87
C PHE A 34 -18.54 -11.77 12.48
N LYS A 35 -19.73 -11.98 13.09
CA LYS A 35 -20.07 -13.27 13.70
C LYS A 35 -20.15 -14.41 12.68
N LYS A 36 -20.68 -14.12 11.48
CA LYS A 36 -20.80 -15.09 10.38
C LYS A 36 -19.44 -15.41 9.75
N MET A 37 -18.58 -14.40 9.57
CA MET A 37 -17.22 -14.58 9.07
C MET A 37 -16.36 -15.35 10.07
N ARG A 38 -16.39 -14.97 11.36
CA ARG A 38 -15.63 -15.64 12.41
C ARG A 38 -15.99 -17.12 12.53
N GLY A 39 -17.28 -17.46 12.58
CA GLY A 39 -17.73 -18.86 12.66
C GLY A 39 -17.35 -19.70 11.43
N ARG A 40 -17.41 -19.12 10.23
CA ARG A 40 -16.96 -19.80 9.00
C ARG A 40 -15.44 -20.00 8.97
N MET A 41 -14.68 -19.01 9.41
CA MET A 41 -13.21 -19.09 9.50
C MET A 41 -12.79 -20.18 10.49
N GLU A 42 -13.48 -20.30 11.61
CA GLU A 42 -13.24 -21.32 12.64
C GLU A 42 -13.53 -22.73 12.10
N GLN A 43 -14.63 -22.92 11.37
CA GLN A 43 -14.95 -24.18 10.69
C GLN A 43 -13.92 -24.59 9.62
N ILE A 44 -13.35 -23.62 8.89
CA ILE A 44 -12.30 -23.88 7.89
C ILE A 44 -10.98 -24.22 8.58
N LYS A 45 -10.66 -23.52 9.66
CA LYS A 45 -9.44 -23.73 10.45
C LYS A 45 -9.43 -25.09 11.16
N ASP A 46 -10.59 -25.56 11.64
CA ASP A 46 -10.74 -26.90 12.23
C ASP A 46 -10.56 -28.02 11.20
N LYS A 47 -10.86 -27.76 9.92
CA LYS A 47 -10.59 -28.71 8.84
C LYS A 47 -9.12 -28.73 8.44
N ASP A 48 -8.49 -27.56 8.31
CA ASP A 48 -7.07 -27.44 8.00
C ASP A 48 -6.57 -26.03 8.38
N SER A 49 -5.69 -25.97 9.39
CA SER A 49 -5.12 -24.73 9.91
C SER A 49 -4.30 -23.92 8.89
N SER A 50 -3.88 -24.55 7.79
CA SER A 50 -3.07 -23.94 6.73
C SER A 50 -3.85 -22.93 5.89
N TRP A 51 -5.19 -23.06 5.83
CA TRP A 51 -6.05 -22.18 5.02
C TRP A 51 -5.97 -20.72 5.44
N ASN A 52 -5.80 -20.45 6.73
CA ASN A 52 -5.64 -19.08 7.22
C ASN A 52 -4.32 -18.46 6.72
N SER A 53 -3.22 -19.23 6.70
CA SER A 53 -1.93 -18.74 6.18
C SER A 53 -2.03 -18.45 4.68
N ILE A 54 -2.58 -19.39 3.91
CA ILE A 54 -2.72 -19.24 2.45
C ILE A 54 -3.60 -18.05 2.10
N MET A 55 -4.71 -17.85 2.84
CA MET A 55 -5.59 -16.69 2.63
C MET A 55 -4.86 -15.38 2.90
N MET A 56 -4.07 -15.29 3.97
CA MET A 56 -3.29 -14.10 4.29
C MET A 56 -2.20 -13.84 3.24
N ASP A 57 -1.48 -14.87 2.82
CA ASP A 57 -0.46 -14.77 1.77
C ASP A 57 -1.06 -14.31 0.44
N ALA A 58 -2.22 -14.84 0.06
CA ALA A 58 -2.95 -14.42 -1.13
C ALA A 58 -3.43 -12.96 -1.04
N LEU A 59 -3.87 -12.51 0.15
CA LEU A 59 -4.26 -11.12 0.41
C LEU A 59 -3.06 -10.16 0.24
N PHE A 60 -1.90 -10.53 0.79
CA PHE A 60 -0.67 -9.77 0.63
C PHE A 60 -0.24 -9.71 -0.84
N LEU A 61 -0.24 -10.85 -1.55
CA LEU A 61 0.11 -10.90 -2.96
C LEU A 61 -0.85 -10.06 -3.82
N GLY A 62 -2.15 -10.11 -3.52
CA GLY A 62 -3.17 -9.31 -4.20
C GLY A 62 -2.96 -7.80 -4.02
N MET A 63 -2.61 -7.37 -2.81
CA MET A 63 -2.29 -5.96 -2.53
C MET A 63 -1.05 -5.49 -3.30
N ILE A 64 0.03 -6.28 -3.32
CA ILE A 64 1.26 -5.96 -4.07
C ILE A 64 0.96 -5.86 -5.58
N SER A 65 0.19 -6.82 -6.12
CA SER A 65 -0.19 -6.84 -7.55
C SER A 65 -0.92 -5.58 -7.98
N ALA A 66 -1.88 -5.10 -7.16
CA ALA A 66 -2.59 -3.85 -7.43
C ALA A 66 -1.65 -2.63 -7.49
N PHE A 67 -0.66 -2.57 -6.60
CA PHE A 67 0.32 -1.48 -6.60
C PHE A 67 1.30 -1.55 -7.77
N VAL A 68 1.78 -2.73 -8.16
CA VAL A 68 2.68 -2.90 -9.31
C VAL A 68 1.99 -2.47 -10.61
N GLY A 69 0.72 -2.87 -10.80
CA GLY A 69 -0.08 -2.43 -11.94
C GLY A 69 -0.21 -0.92 -12.03
N TYR A 70 -0.40 -0.24 -10.88
CA TYR A 70 -0.47 1.22 -10.82
C TYR A 70 0.87 1.92 -11.13
N VAL A 71 2.00 1.33 -10.70
CA VAL A 71 3.34 1.89 -10.92
C VAL A 71 3.78 1.75 -12.39
N LEU A 72 3.42 0.65 -13.04
CA LEU A 72 3.78 0.37 -14.43
C LEU A 72 2.82 0.98 -15.45
N ALA A 73 1.63 1.44 -15.01
CA ALA A 73 0.67 2.08 -15.90
C ALA A 73 1.24 3.37 -16.50
N PRO A 74 1.19 3.56 -17.83
CA PRO A 74 1.69 4.77 -18.47
C PRO A 74 0.91 5.99 -17.97
N LYS A 75 1.64 7.05 -17.59
CA LYS A 75 1.06 8.32 -17.19
C LYS A 75 0.90 9.18 -18.44
N VAL A 76 -0.33 9.63 -18.66
CA VAL A 76 -0.65 10.57 -19.74
C VAL A 76 -0.72 11.94 -19.12
N VAL A 77 0.18 12.83 -19.53
CA VAL A 77 0.12 14.25 -19.21
C VAL A 77 -0.35 14.97 -20.47
N GLU A 78 -1.31 15.87 -20.34
CA GLU A 78 -1.83 16.64 -21.48
C GLU A 78 -0.68 17.35 -22.21
N GLY A 79 -0.40 16.93 -23.45
CA GLY A 79 0.64 17.52 -24.31
C GLY A 79 1.99 16.79 -24.36
N GLU A 80 2.18 15.66 -23.66
CA GLU A 80 3.41 14.84 -23.73
C GLU A 80 3.11 13.38 -24.16
N GLU A 81 4.13 12.68 -24.69
CA GLU A 81 4.02 11.24 -24.97
C GLU A 81 3.85 10.44 -23.66
N PRO A 82 3.05 9.35 -23.67
CA PRO A 82 2.86 8.52 -22.47
C PRO A 82 4.21 8.01 -21.97
N TYR A 83 4.53 8.30 -20.71
CA TYR A 83 5.78 7.85 -20.09
C TYR A 83 5.52 6.99 -18.85
N ILE A 84 6.46 6.10 -18.55
CA ILE A 84 6.49 5.35 -17.30
C ILE A 84 7.30 6.17 -16.30
N SER A 85 6.72 6.47 -15.14
CA SER A 85 7.42 7.22 -14.09
C SER A 85 8.55 6.37 -13.50
N LEU A 86 9.80 6.67 -13.88
CA LEU A 86 10.99 6.03 -13.31
C LEU A 86 11.07 6.31 -11.81
N LEU A 87 10.60 7.49 -11.39
CA LEU A 87 10.44 7.82 -9.97
C LEU A 87 9.58 6.79 -9.24
N ALA A 88 8.43 6.40 -9.78
CA ALA A 88 7.52 5.46 -9.12
C ALA A 88 8.17 4.07 -8.97
N ILE A 89 8.93 3.63 -9.98
CA ILE A 89 9.69 2.37 -9.93
C ILE A 89 10.80 2.46 -8.87
N LEU A 90 11.55 3.56 -8.82
CA LEU A 90 12.63 3.75 -7.86
C LEU A 90 12.11 3.77 -6.42
N VAL A 91 10.97 4.45 -6.20
CA VAL A 91 10.29 4.48 -4.91
C VAL A 91 9.78 3.09 -4.52
N LEU A 92 9.18 2.34 -5.46
CA LEU A 92 8.72 0.97 -5.22
C LEU A 92 9.88 0.06 -4.79
N VAL A 93 11.01 0.11 -5.51
CA VAL A 93 12.22 -0.65 -5.17
C VAL A 93 12.75 -0.22 -3.81
N SER A 94 12.82 1.09 -3.53
CA SER A 94 13.31 1.59 -2.25
C SER A 94 12.42 1.13 -1.08
N SER A 95 11.09 1.11 -1.25
CA SER A 95 10.16 0.62 -0.24
C SER A 95 10.32 -0.88 0.00
N ALA A 96 10.52 -1.67 -1.07
CA ALA A 96 10.78 -3.10 -0.93
C ALA A 96 12.08 -3.38 -0.16
N VAL A 97 13.13 -2.60 -0.44
CA VAL A 97 14.42 -2.69 0.28
C VAL A 97 14.25 -2.31 1.75
N LEU A 98 13.51 -1.24 2.06
CA LEU A 98 13.27 -0.80 3.44
C LEU A 98 12.50 -1.86 4.24
N ILE A 99 11.44 -2.45 3.68
CA ILE A 99 10.71 -3.56 4.31
C ILE A 99 11.62 -4.77 4.53
N MET A 100 12.48 -5.10 3.57
CA MET A 100 13.44 -6.19 3.69
C MET A 100 14.45 -5.92 4.83
N VAL A 101 14.99 -4.70 4.92
CA VAL A 101 15.90 -4.28 5.98
C VAL A 101 15.23 -4.34 7.35
N PHE A 102 14.00 -3.81 7.48
CA PHE A 102 13.22 -3.93 8.72
C PHE A 102 12.92 -5.38 9.07
N GLY A 103 12.63 -6.23 8.09
CA GLY A 103 12.47 -7.68 8.25
C GLY A 103 13.70 -8.36 8.85
N ILE A 104 14.89 -8.03 8.33
CA ILE A 104 16.17 -8.55 8.84
C ILE A 104 16.45 -8.03 10.25
N LEU A 105 16.21 -6.74 10.51
CA LEU A 105 16.37 -6.13 11.84
C LEU A 105 15.45 -6.81 12.86
N MET A 106 14.18 -7.05 12.52
CA MET A 106 13.25 -7.77 13.38
C MET A 106 13.74 -9.17 13.71
N LYS A 107 14.30 -9.90 12.72
CA LYS A 107 14.80 -11.26 12.94
C LYS A 107 16.05 -11.30 13.82
N LYS A 108 16.95 -10.32 13.69
CA LYS A 108 18.19 -10.26 14.49
C LYS A 108 18.00 -9.67 15.89
N PHE A 109 17.18 -8.62 16.03
CA PHE A 109 17.01 -7.89 17.29
C PHE A 109 15.73 -8.28 18.06
N LYS A 110 14.88 -9.16 17.49
CA LYS A 110 13.60 -9.60 18.09
C LYS A 110 12.70 -8.45 18.55
N TRP A 111 12.68 -7.35 17.81
CA TRP A 111 11.85 -6.20 18.12
C TRP A 111 10.41 -6.43 17.67
N ASP A 112 9.60 -7.04 18.54
CA ASP A 112 8.18 -7.30 18.27
C ASP A 112 7.37 -6.02 18.07
N TRP A 113 7.77 -4.91 18.67
CA TRP A 113 7.13 -3.61 18.42
C TRP A 113 7.28 -3.20 16.95
N LEU A 114 8.47 -3.38 16.37
CA LEU A 114 8.73 -2.99 14.98
C LEU A 114 7.85 -3.77 13.99
N LYS A 115 7.38 -4.98 14.35
CA LYS A 115 6.48 -5.77 13.49
C LYS A 115 5.15 -5.09 13.21
N ASN A 116 4.60 -4.38 14.19
CA ASN A 116 3.33 -3.66 14.03
C ASN A 116 3.50 -2.31 13.31
N TYR A 117 4.71 -1.75 13.31
CA TYR A 117 4.99 -0.43 12.73
C TYR A 117 5.82 -0.47 11.44
N ALA A 118 6.36 -1.63 11.04
CA ALA A 118 7.25 -1.77 9.90
C ALA A 118 6.62 -1.28 8.59
N LEU A 119 5.34 -1.61 8.34
CA LEU A 119 4.63 -1.19 7.15
C LEU A 119 4.41 0.34 7.10
N PRO A 120 3.80 1.00 8.12
CA PRO A 120 3.71 2.46 8.17
C PRO A 120 5.07 3.16 8.11
N LEU A 121 6.06 2.65 8.82
CA LEU A 121 7.40 3.24 8.87
C LEU A 121 8.09 3.16 7.50
N SER A 122 7.93 2.04 6.78
CA SER A 122 8.42 1.91 5.41
C SER A 122 7.71 2.86 4.47
N MET A 123 6.41 3.11 4.66
CA MET A 123 5.67 4.03 3.81
C MET A 123 6.17 5.46 3.97
N ILE A 124 6.35 5.92 5.22
CA ILE A 124 6.84 7.28 5.51
C ILE A 124 8.27 7.46 4.99
N SER A 125 9.15 6.48 5.21
CA SER A 125 10.52 6.53 4.73
C SER A 125 10.62 6.49 3.21
N ALA A 126 9.79 5.69 2.53
CA ALA A 126 9.71 5.69 1.07
C ALA A 126 9.19 7.04 0.52
N MET A 127 8.23 7.69 1.18
CA MET A 127 7.78 9.04 0.81
C MET A 127 8.89 10.09 0.97
N ALA A 128 9.70 9.99 2.04
CA ALA A 128 10.86 10.87 2.21
C ALA A 128 11.91 10.65 1.10
N LEU A 129 12.18 9.40 0.73
CA LEU A 129 13.06 9.08 -0.40
C LEU A 129 12.49 9.57 -1.74
N ALA A 130 11.17 9.50 -1.93
CA ALA A 130 10.51 10.02 -3.14
C ALA A 130 10.77 11.53 -3.32
N ILE A 131 10.71 12.31 -2.24
CA ILE A 131 11.05 13.75 -2.28
C ILE A 131 12.51 13.95 -2.68
N LEU A 132 13.43 13.13 -2.14
CA LEU A 132 14.84 13.19 -2.52
C LEU A 132 15.06 12.83 -4.00
N PHE A 133 14.43 11.77 -4.50
CA PHE A 133 14.53 11.38 -5.91
C PHE A 133 13.93 12.42 -6.85
N ALA A 134 12.81 13.04 -6.47
CA ALA A 134 12.23 14.15 -7.20
C ALA A 134 13.18 15.35 -7.24
N SER A 135 13.86 15.67 -6.12
CA SER A 135 14.83 16.77 -6.06
C SER A 135 16.09 16.53 -6.91
N LEU A 136 16.42 15.27 -7.19
CA LEU A 136 17.52 14.86 -8.07
C LEU A 136 17.15 14.90 -9.57
N GLY A 137 15.93 15.31 -9.91
CA GLY A 137 15.47 15.45 -11.30
C GLY A 137 14.96 14.17 -11.96
N VAL A 138 14.67 13.12 -11.17
CA VAL A 138 14.10 11.86 -11.68
C VAL A 138 12.59 12.05 -11.91
N ARG A 139 12.12 11.77 -13.13
CA ARG A 139 10.69 11.84 -13.54
C ARG A 139 10.01 10.47 -13.50
#